data_AF-A0A8T5BCS2-F1
#
_entry.id   AF-A0A8T5BCS2-F1
#
_cell.length_a   1.000
_cell.length_b   1.000
_cell.length_c   1.000
_cell.angle_alpha   90.00
_cell.angle_beta   90.00
_cell.angle_gamma   90.00
#
_symmetry.space_group_name_H-M   'P 1'
#
loop_
_entity.id
_entity.type
_entity.pdbx_description
1 polymer ?
#
loop_
_entity_poly.entity_id
_entity_poly.type
_entity_poly.pdbx_seq_one_letter_code
_entity_poly.pdbx_strand_id
1 'polypeptide(L)' 'EYKPALTLCGHIHEAKGADKIGETLIVNPGPSKQGNYAIIDVLDGSIDVKFHLFKTI' A
#
# COMPACT_ATOMS: atom_id res chain seq x y z
N GLU A 1 -6.66 7.45 -21.02
CA GLU A 1 -6.58 7.55 -19.54
C GLU A 1 -6.63 6.15 -18.97
N TYR A 2 -5.84 5.85 -17.93
CA TYR A 2 -5.78 4.52 -17.31
C TYR A 2 -6.40 4.57 -15.91
N LYS A 3 -7.06 3.47 -15.52
CA LYS A 3 -7.69 3.29 -14.20
C LYS A 3 -7.25 1.95 -13.61
N PRO A 4 -6.02 1.84 -13.09
CA PRO A 4 -5.54 0.58 -12.54
C PRO A 4 -6.33 0.19 -11.29
N ALA A 5 -6.48 -1.11 -11.02
CA ALA A 5 -7.14 -1.56 -9.79
C ALA A 5 -6.33 -1.20 -8.52
N LEU A 6 -5.00 -1.11 -8.65
CA LEU A 6 -4.06 -0.86 -7.55
C LEU A 6 -2.89 0.02 -8.02
N THR A 7 -2.49 0.99 -7.20
CA THR A 7 -1.26 1.77 -7.35
C THR A 7 -0.46 1.76 -6.05
N LEU A 8 0.83 1.41 -6.13
CA LEU A 8 1.75 1.45 -5.00
C LEU A 8 2.58 2.73 -5.07
N CYS A 9 2.68 3.47 -3.98
CA CYS A 9 3.43 4.71 -3.92
C CYS A 9 4.24 4.84 -2.63
N GLY A 10 5.01 5.92 -2.54
CA GLY A 10 5.87 6.24 -1.39
C GLY A 10 6.20 7.71 -1.39
N HIS A 11 7.46 8.06 -1.09
CA HIS A 11 8.00 9.43 -1.02
C HIS A 11 7.58 10.24 0.21
N ILE A 12 6.28 10.37 0.50
CA ILE A 12 5.80 11.07 1.70
C ILE A 12 5.73 10.08 2.86
N HIS A 13 6.57 10.27 3.87
CA HIS A 13 6.69 9.33 4.99
C HIS A 13 5.47 9.36 5.92
N GLU A 14 4.83 10.52 6.04
CA GLU A 14 3.65 10.77 6.87
C GLU A 14 2.37 10.18 6.26
N ALA A 15 2.37 9.87 4.96
CA ALA A 15 1.21 9.41 4.21
C ALA A 15 1.08 7.88 4.15
N LYS A 16 1.59 7.15 5.16
CA LYS A 16 1.37 5.70 5.28
C LYS A 16 -0.14 5.41 5.34
N GLY A 17 -0.62 4.52 4.47
CA GLY A 17 -2.02 4.13 4.47
C GLY A 17 -2.50 3.63 3.12
N ALA A 18 -3.82 3.46 3.02
CA ALA A 18 -4.51 3.16 1.79
C ALA A 18 -5.64 4.17 1.57
N ASP A 19 -5.86 4.54 0.31
CA ASP A 19 -6.93 5.46 -0.10
C ASP A 19 -7.44 5.11 -1.50
N LYS A 20 -8.48 5.77 -2.01
CA LYS A 20 -9.01 5.56 -3.35
C LYS A 20 -9.10 6.86 -4.15
N ILE A 21 -8.65 6.79 -5.40
CA ILE A 21 -9.00 7.79 -6.42
C ILE A 21 -9.89 7.10 -7.45
N GLY A 22 -11.19 7.40 -7.41
CA GLY A 22 -12.19 6.64 -8.17
C GLY A 22 -12.20 5.17 -7.75
N GLU A 23 -11.95 4.27 -8.69
CA GLU A 23 -11.89 2.82 -8.46
C GLU A 23 -10.47 2.32 -8.15
N THR A 24 -9.45 3.16 -8.32
CA THR A 24 -8.06 2.79 -8.07
C THR A 24 -7.77 2.84 -6.58
N LEU A 25 -7.41 1.68 -6.00
CA LEU A 25 -6.85 1.60 -4.67
C LEU A 25 -5.39 2.10 -4.69
N ILE A 26 -5.04 2.99 -3.79
CA ILE A 26 -3.70 3.54 -3.61
C ILE A 26 -3.15 3.01 -2.29
N VAL A 27 -1.94 2.50 -2.29
CA VAL A 27 -1.28 1.98 -1.08
C VAL A 27 0.10 2.61 -0.94
N ASN A 28 0.32 3.30 0.18
CA ASN A 28 1.63 3.73 0.64
C ASN A 28 2.00 2.90 1.88
N PRO A 29 2.97 1.98 1.80
CA PRO A 29 3.36 1.15 2.94
C PRO A 29 4.00 1.95 4.08
N GLY A 30 4.48 3.17 3.80
CA GLY A 30 5.29 3.96 4.72
C GLY A 30 6.79 3.64 4.61
N PRO A 31 7.64 4.33 5.38
CA PRO A 31 9.09 4.23 5.26
C PRO A 31 9.62 2.88 5.78
N SER A 32 10.34 2.15 4.92
CA SER A 32 10.96 0.86 5.24
C SER A 32 12.00 0.95 6.36
N LYS A 33 12.71 2.08 6.49
CA LYS A 33 13.69 2.34 7.57
C LYS A 33 13.05 2.28 8.97
N GLN A 34 11.75 2.53 9.08
CA GLN A 34 10.99 2.40 10.33
C GLN A 34 10.33 1.01 10.46
N GLY A 35 10.71 0.05 9.62
CA GLY A 35 10.17 -1.30 9.60
C GLY A 35 8.86 -1.45 8.81
N ASN A 36 8.33 -0.39 8.18
CA ASN A 36 7.01 -0.49 7.55
C ASN A 36 7.04 -1.30 6.25
N TYR A 37 6.02 -2.13 6.07
CA TYR A 37 5.69 -2.80 4.81
C TYR A 37 4.19 -3.10 4.73
N ALA A 38 3.71 -3.48 3.55
CA ALA A 38 2.35 -3.97 3.34
C ALA A 38 2.37 -5.30 2.60
N ILE A 39 1.50 -6.23 3.01
CA ILE A 39 1.18 -7.45 2.26
C ILE A 39 -0.13 -7.19 1.53
N ILE A 40 -0.15 -7.51 0.23
CA ILE A 40 -1.31 -7.27 -0.62
C ILE A 40 -1.69 -8.59 -1.28
N ASP A 41 -2.88 -9.08 -0.95
CA ASP A 41 -3.45 -10.30 -1.53
C ASP A 41 -4.39 -9.88 -2.67
N VAL A 42 -4.14 -10.41 -3.88
CA VAL A 42 -4.96 -10.16 -5.07
C VAL A 42 -5.59 -11.47 -5.50
N LEU A 43 -6.88 -11.64 -5.21
CA LEU A 43 -7.62 -12.89 -5.41
C LEU A 43 -8.97 -12.60 -6.04
N ASP A 44 -9.28 -13.21 -7.18
CA ASP A 44 -10.58 -13.12 -7.87
C ASP A 44 -11.15 -11.70 -8.00
N GLY A 45 -10.29 -10.72 -8.31
CA GLY A 45 -10.68 -9.31 -8.45
C GLY A 45 -10.84 -8.54 -7.14
N SER A 46 -10.67 -9.20 -5.99
CA SER A 46 -10.54 -8.55 -4.68
C SER A 46 -9.09 -8.21 -4.36
N ILE A 47 -8.89 -7.10 -3.65
CA ILE A 47 -7.59 -6.66 -3.16
C ILE A 47 -7.71 -6.45 -1.65
N ASP A 48 -6.96 -7.23 -0.86
CA ASP A 48 -6.84 -7.08 0.58
C ASP A 48 -5.45 -6.52 0.93
N VAL A 49 -5.40 -5.56 1.85
CA VAL A 49 -4.15 -4.86 2.20
C VAL A 49 -3.94 -4.95 3.71
N LYS A 50 -2.81 -5.51 4.11
CA LYS A 50 -2.40 -5.58 5.51
C LYS A 50 -1.09 -4.84 5.73
N PHE A 51 -1.07 -3.89 6.65
CA PHE A 51 0.13 -3.15 7.02
C PHE A 51 0.85 -3.81 8.19
N HIS A 52 2.17 -3.87 8.09
CA HIS A 52 3.01 -4.58 9.06
C HIS A 52 4.28 -3.79 9.39
N LEU A 53 4.97 -4.26 10.44
CA LEU A 53 6.26 -3.78 10.89
C LEU A 53 7.24 -4.96 10.99
N PHE A 54 8.39 -4.88 10.32
CA PHE A 54 9.50 -5.79 10.57
C PHE A 54 10.47 -5.14 11.55
N LYS A 55 11.06 -5.96 12.42
CA LYS A 55 12.14 -5.53 13.31
C LYS A 55 13.42 -6.17 12.80
N THR A 56 14.37 -5.35 12.37
CA THR A 56 15.77 -5.76 12.28
C THR A 56 16.34 -5.78 13.70
N ILE A 57 16.93 -6.92 14.06
CA ILE A 57 17.61 -7.18 15.34
C ILE A 57 18.86 -6.31 15.42
#